data_AF-A0A2T5I5S2-F1
#
_entry.id   AF-A0A2T5I5S2-F1
#
_cell.length_a   1.000
_cell.length_b   1.000
_cell.length_c   1.000
_cell.angle_alpha   90.00
_cell.angle_beta   90.00
_cell.angle_gamma   90.00
#
_symmetry.space_group_name_H-M   'P 1'
#
loop_
_entity.id
_entity.type
_entity.pdbx_description
1 polymer ?
#
loop_
_entity_poly.entity_id
_entity_poly.type
_entity_poly.pdbx_seq_one_letter_code
_entity_poly.pdbx_strand_id
1 'polypeptide(L)'
;MCPFKGGNSKLRPAMMLAGTSFEHIKALIDRGIRSDYSFPKGQAYLMNTSDKARNSRATSFTQAAEELGELFPLQILAADYISERKDVLFYFTGLKKVPMLETLYFLPGALADHLTSAGGMLTDSPQMSSLRWLEAGATASYGTVVEPCSFSQKFPSPIVTMFQYALGASALEAYWKSVAWPGQGLFIGEPLAKPFAPHIEEVSPKQFMLKFFSPRTGHLRIERSFSAAGPFSPFMQQKTISRGENQFHFKFNEKTDGYLNIQWH
;
A
#
# COMPACT_ATOMS: atom_id res chain seq x y z
N MET A 1 -12.93 -9.91 -12.36
CA MET A 1 -14.27 -9.37 -12.11
C MET A 1 -14.35 -8.98 -10.64
N CYS A 2 -14.29 -7.70 -10.32
CA CYS A 2 -14.55 -7.19 -8.98
C CYS A 2 -16.04 -6.87 -8.84
N PRO A 3 -16.72 -7.41 -7.82
CA PRO A 3 -17.90 -6.76 -7.28
C PRO A 3 -17.69 -6.58 -5.77
N PHE A 4 -17.05 -5.50 -5.35
CA PHE A 4 -17.26 -4.99 -4.00
C PHE A 4 -18.28 -3.85 -4.08
N LYS A 5 -19.53 -4.23 -4.38
CA LYS A 5 -20.72 -3.40 -4.14
C LYS A 5 -21.66 -4.19 -3.22
N GLY A 6 -21.84 -3.68 -2.01
CA GLY A 6 -23.07 -3.77 -1.21
C GLY A 6 -23.80 -5.12 -1.13
N GLY A 7 -23.14 -6.19 -0.71
CA GLY A 7 -23.79 -7.48 -0.48
C GLY A 7 -23.03 -8.35 0.52
N ASN A 8 -23.49 -8.33 1.77
CA ASN A 8 -23.34 -9.31 2.87
C ASN A 8 -22.32 -10.48 2.79
N SER A 9 -21.09 -10.27 2.34
CA SER A 9 -19.97 -11.18 2.64
C SER A 9 -19.30 -10.70 3.92
N LYS A 10 -19.51 -11.45 5.00
CA LYS A 10 -18.94 -11.26 6.35
C LYS A 10 -17.42 -11.52 6.38
N LEU A 11 -16.67 -11.14 5.35
CA LEU A 11 -15.22 -11.23 5.37
C LEU A 11 -14.70 -10.09 6.24
N ARG A 12 -13.98 -10.44 7.31
CA ARG A 12 -13.26 -9.51 8.18
C ARG A 12 -11.78 -9.70 7.90
N PRO A 13 -11.17 -8.88 7.01
CA PRO A 13 -9.74 -8.91 6.79
C PRO A 13 -8.99 -8.79 8.11
N ALA A 14 -7.96 -9.61 8.28
CA ALA A 14 -7.11 -9.60 9.46
C ALA A 14 -5.63 -9.63 9.04
N MET A 15 -4.79 -8.98 9.83
CA MET A 15 -3.34 -8.96 9.68
C MET A 15 -2.73 -9.02 11.06
N MET A 16 -1.67 -9.80 11.19
CA MET A 16 -0.98 -9.98 12.46
C MET A 16 0.02 -8.85 12.68
N LEU A 17 -0.09 -8.19 13.83
CA LEU A 17 1.01 -7.39 14.37
C LEU A 17 2.10 -8.36 14.83
N ALA A 18 3.08 -8.62 13.96
CA ALA A 18 4.11 -9.63 14.17
C ALA A 18 5.47 -8.98 14.38
N GLY A 19 6.27 -9.55 15.30
CA GLY A 19 7.62 -9.11 15.59
C GLY A 19 8.32 -10.09 16.52
N THR A 20 9.63 -9.96 16.66
CA THR A 20 10.45 -10.85 17.50
C THR A 20 10.55 -10.39 18.96
N SER A 21 10.09 -9.18 19.28
CA SER A 21 9.96 -8.65 20.64
C SER A 21 8.86 -7.60 20.72
N PHE A 22 8.50 -7.21 21.95
CA PHE A 22 7.56 -6.11 22.19
C PHE A 22 8.04 -4.79 21.58
N GLU A 23 9.33 -4.48 21.72
CA GLU A 23 9.96 -3.26 21.19
C GLU A 23 9.88 -3.22 19.67
N HIS A 24 10.11 -4.36 19.00
CA HIS A 24 9.94 -4.45 17.54
C HIS A 24 8.49 -4.21 17.10
N ILE A 25 7.51 -4.77 17.82
CA ILE A 25 6.09 -4.55 17.52
C ILE A 25 5.71 -3.09 17.77
N LYS A 26 6.19 -2.47 18.86
CA LYS A 26 5.96 -1.05 19.13
C LYS A 26 6.58 -0.18 18.02
N ALA A 27 7.82 -0.45 17.62
CA ALA A 27 8.50 0.28 16.54
C ALA A 27 7.77 0.13 15.20
N LEU A 28 7.18 -1.05 14.93
CA LEU A 28 6.33 -1.30 13.78
C LEU A 28 5.05 -0.44 13.82
N ILE A 29 4.37 -0.37 14.97
CA ILE A 29 3.19 0.48 15.15
C ILE A 29 3.55 1.96 14.97
N ASP A 30 4.60 2.43 15.65
CA ASP A 30 5.07 3.82 15.54
C ASP A 30 5.43 4.17 14.08
N ARG A 31 5.98 3.21 13.32
CA ARG A 31 6.29 3.36 11.90
C ARG A 31 5.04 3.43 11.03
N GLY A 32 4.01 2.62 11.31
CA GLY A 32 2.72 2.71 10.62
C GLY A 32 2.06 4.07 10.84
N ILE A 33 1.99 4.53 12.09
CA ILE A 33 1.45 5.85 12.45
C ILE A 33 2.18 6.98 11.71
N ARG A 34 3.53 6.94 11.66
CA ARG A 34 4.33 7.94 10.92
C ARG A 34 4.07 7.94 9.42
N SER A 35 3.52 6.87 8.86
CA SER A 35 3.22 6.78 7.45
C SER A 35 1.91 7.47 7.08
N ASP A 36 0.94 7.52 7.99
CA ASP A 36 -0.41 7.97 7.68
C ASP A 36 -0.40 9.38 7.07
N TYR A 37 -1.05 9.51 5.91
CA TYR A 37 -1.17 10.78 5.18
C TYR A 37 0.18 11.43 4.81
N SER A 38 1.29 10.68 4.79
CA SER A 38 2.62 11.24 4.59
C SER A 38 3.03 11.41 3.12
N PHE A 39 2.33 10.77 2.17
CA PHE A 39 2.63 10.79 0.73
C PHE A 39 4.14 10.62 0.41
N PRO A 40 4.76 9.50 0.84
CA PRO A 40 6.20 9.31 0.74
C PRO A 40 6.66 9.25 -0.72
N LYS A 41 7.75 9.95 -1.03
CA LYS A 41 8.41 9.92 -2.35
C LYS A 41 9.50 8.85 -2.38
N GLY A 42 9.10 7.59 -2.52
CA GLY A 42 10.03 6.47 -2.60
C GLY A 42 9.96 5.71 -3.92
N GLN A 43 10.81 4.70 -4.01
CA GLN A 43 11.06 3.88 -5.18
C GLN A 43 10.45 2.48 -4.98
N ALA A 44 9.79 1.99 -6.02
CA ALA A 44 9.38 0.60 -6.13
C ALA A 44 10.49 -0.20 -6.81
N TYR A 45 10.94 -1.28 -6.17
CA TYR A 45 11.91 -2.23 -6.69
C TYR A 45 11.24 -3.57 -6.98
N LEU A 46 11.16 -3.93 -8.26
CA LEU A 46 10.61 -5.20 -8.74
C LEU A 46 11.76 -6.08 -9.24
N MET A 47 12.09 -7.13 -8.49
CA MET A 47 13.31 -7.92 -8.72
C MET A 47 13.05 -9.13 -9.60
N ASN A 48 13.64 -9.15 -10.79
CA ASN A 48 13.71 -10.29 -11.68
C ASN A 48 14.96 -11.12 -11.34
N THR A 49 14.77 -12.13 -10.51
CA THR A 49 15.86 -12.87 -9.85
C THR A 49 16.34 -14.09 -10.64
N SER A 50 17.45 -14.67 -10.22
CA SER A 50 18.03 -15.90 -10.76
C SER A 50 17.21 -17.16 -10.43
N ASP A 51 16.42 -17.14 -9.34
CA ASP A 51 15.60 -18.27 -8.88
C ASP A 51 14.32 -18.42 -9.71
N LYS A 52 14.42 -19.10 -10.85
CA LYS A 52 13.31 -19.26 -11.81
C LYS A 52 12.04 -19.88 -11.21
N ALA A 53 12.17 -20.76 -10.22
CA ALA A 53 11.01 -21.38 -9.58
C ALA A 53 10.19 -20.38 -8.76
N ARG A 54 10.82 -19.34 -8.21
CA ARG A 54 10.21 -18.33 -7.33
C ARG A 54 9.97 -16.99 -8.02
N ASN A 55 10.48 -16.83 -9.23
CA ASN A 55 10.38 -15.60 -10.00
C ASN A 55 9.11 -15.52 -10.87
N SER A 56 8.06 -16.28 -10.57
CA SER A 56 6.83 -16.34 -11.38
C SER A 56 6.06 -15.02 -11.43
N ARG A 57 6.24 -14.13 -10.43
CA ARG A 57 5.70 -12.76 -10.44
C ARG A 57 6.37 -11.82 -11.43
N ALA A 58 7.61 -12.10 -11.84
CA ALA A 58 8.35 -11.20 -12.73
C ALA A 58 7.68 -11.03 -14.09
N THR A 59 6.84 -11.99 -14.50
CA THR A 59 6.05 -11.93 -15.74
C THR A 59 5.07 -10.75 -15.79
N SER A 60 4.63 -10.22 -14.64
CA SER A 60 3.72 -9.07 -14.57
C SER A 60 4.44 -7.74 -14.30
N PHE A 61 5.76 -7.72 -14.13
CA PHE A 61 6.47 -6.50 -13.75
C PHE A 61 6.47 -5.45 -14.85
N THR A 62 6.55 -5.85 -16.12
CA THR A 62 6.44 -4.92 -17.25
C THR A 62 5.08 -4.23 -17.25
N GLN A 63 4.00 -4.99 -17.07
CA GLN A 63 2.65 -4.43 -16.94
C GLN A 63 2.55 -3.49 -15.72
N ALA A 64 3.20 -3.82 -14.59
CA ALA A 64 3.25 -2.93 -13.44
C ALA A 64 3.92 -1.59 -13.75
N ALA A 65 5.02 -1.61 -14.52
CA ALA A 65 5.70 -0.39 -14.95
C ALA A 65 4.84 0.46 -15.89
N GLU A 66 4.14 -0.17 -16.83
CA GLU A 66 3.24 0.51 -17.76
C GLU A 66 2.04 1.16 -17.04
N GLU A 67 1.42 0.44 -16.10
CA GLU A 67 0.23 0.93 -15.41
C GLU A 67 0.56 1.94 -14.30
N LEU A 68 1.68 1.76 -13.59
CA LEU A 68 1.98 2.47 -12.34
C LEU A 68 3.22 3.36 -12.39
N GLY A 69 4.02 3.32 -13.46
CA GLY A 69 5.29 4.07 -13.56
C GLY A 69 5.13 5.59 -13.51
N GLU A 70 3.96 6.12 -13.84
CA GLU A 70 3.63 7.55 -13.66
C GLU A 70 3.17 7.89 -12.23
N LEU A 71 2.74 6.88 -11.46
CA LEU A 71 2.28 7.05 -10.08
C LEU A 71 3.44 6.91 -9.10
N PHE A 72 4.28 5.91 -9.31
CA PHE A 72 5.44 5.64 -8.47
C PHE A 72 6.70 5.55 -9.33
N PRO A 73 7.82 6.15 -8.89
CA PRO A 73 9.12 5.74 -9.38
C PRO A 73 9.23 4.22 -9.26
N LEU A 74 9.51 3.55 -10.39
CA LEU A 74 9.56 2.08 -10.46
C LEU A 74 10.80 1.61 -11.21
N GLN A 75 11.50 0.62 -10.66
CA GLN A 75 12.65 -0.03 -11.27
C GLN A 75 12.42 -1.54 -11.32
N ILE A 76 12.47 -2.10 -12.52
CA ILE A 76 12.57 -3.54 -12.73
C ILE A 76 14.05 -3.88 -12.83
N LEU A 77 14.57 -4.68 -11.90
CA LEU A 77 15.99 -5.00 -11.83
C LEU A 77 16.22 -6.49 -12.09
N ALA A 78 17.04 -6.81 -13.08
CA ALA A 78 17.55 -8.17 -13.29
C ALA A 78 18.70 -8.44 -12.30
N ALA A 79 18.35 -8.62 -11.03
CA ALA A 79 19.28 -8.84 -9.93
C ALA A 79 18.60 -9.62 -8.80
N ASP A 80 19.41 -10.30 -8.01
CA ASP A 80 18.93 -11.08 -6.86
C ASP A 80 18.57 -10.18 -5.67
N TYR A 81 19.29 -9.08 -5.49
CA TYR A 81 19.06 -8.15 -4.38
C TYR A 81 19.46 -6.72 -4.76
N ILE A 82 19.02 -5.78 -3.93
CA ILE A 82 19.52 -4.41 -3.88
C ILE A 82 20.25 -4.19 -2.57
N SER A 83 21.16 -3.22 -2.54
CA SER A 83 21.87 -2.79 -1.34
C SER A 83 21.97 -1.27 -1.31
N GLU A 84 22.17 -0.72 -0.11
CA GLU A 84 22.47 0.69 0.15
C GLU A 84 21.42 1.71 -0.37
N ARG A 85 20.19 1.27 -0.62
CA ARG A 85 19.07 2.14 -1.03
C ARG A 85 18.41 2.79 0.18
N LYS A 86 18.02 4.07 0.05
CA LYS A 86 17.46 4.86 1.17
C LYS A 86 16.04 5.37 0.95
N ASP A 87 15.39 4.86 -0.07
CA ASP A 87 14.14 5.34 -0.64
C ASP A 87 13.16 4.19 -0.89
N VAL A 88 13.33 3.03 -0.24
CA VAL A 88 12.54 1.83 -0.52
C VAL A 88 11.10 2.05 -0.05
N LEU A 89 10.15 2.13 -1.00
CA LEU A 89 8.72 2.16 -0.72
C LEU A 89 8.03 0.83 -1.04
N PHE A 90 8.48 0.17 -2.11
CA PHE A 90 8.04 -1.18 -2.43
C PHE A 90 9.24 -2.06 -2.75
N TYR A 91 9.25 -3.30 -2.24
CA TYR A 91 10.24 -4.32 -2.61
C TYR A 91 9.53 -5.65 -2.82
N PHE A 92 9.39 -6.06 -4.08
CA PHE A 92 8.83 -7.37 -4.45
C PHE A 92 9.88 -8.23 -5.15
N THR A 93 10.11 -9.44 -4.64
CA THR A 93 11.14 -10.37 -5.15
C THR A 93 10.71 -11.82 -5.07
N GLY A 94 11.55 -12.72 -5.57
CA GLY A 94 11.35 -14.17 -5.57
C GLY A 94 12.64 -14.92 -5.21
N LEU A 95 13.16 -14.73 -3.99
CA LEU A 95 14.29 -15.51 -3.47
C LEU A 95 13.92 -16.21 -2.17
N LYS A 96 14.57 -17.34 -1.85
CA LYS A 96 14.44 -18.00 -0.54
C LYS A 96 14.98 -17.14 0.62
N LYS A 97 16.04 -16.38 0.36
CA LYS A 97 16.71 -15.51 1.33
C LYS A 97 17.24 -14.30 0.60
N VAL A 98 16.85 -13.12 1.07
CA VAL A 98 17.29 -11.84 0.50
C VAL A 98 18.43 -11.32 1.36
N PRO A 99 19.65 -11.16 0.82
CA PRO A 99 20.77 -10.58 1.56
C PRO A 99 20.66 -9.05 1.62
N MET A 100 21.53 -8.41 2.41
CA MET A 100 21.75 -6.97 2.45
C MET A 100 20.57 -6.11 2.91
N LEU A 101 19.54 -6.69 3.53
CA LEU A 101 18.37 -5.94 4.02
C LEU A 101 18.75 -4.85 5.03
N GLU A 102 19.77 -5.08 5.84
CA GLU A 102 20.34 -4.16 6.82
C GLU A 102 20.94 -2.89 6.20
N THR A 103 21.25 -2.91 4.90
CA THR A 103 21.77 -1.74 4.19
C THR A 103 20.67 -0.82 3.67
N LEU A 104 19.43 -1.30 3.65
CA LEU A 104 18.29 -0.60 3.09
C LEU A 104 17.64 0.31 4.13
N TYR A 105 17.07 1.41 3.66
CA TYR A 105 16.15 2.20 4.46
C TYR A 105 14.78 2.21 3.77
N PHE A 106 13.82 1.62 4.47
CA PHE A 106 12.43 1.58 4.09
C PHE A 106 11.71 2.82 4.60
N LEU A 107 10.99 3.50 3.71
CA LEU A 107 10.19 4.65 4.11
C LEU A 107 9.03 4.20 5.02
N PRO A 108 8.56 5.01 5.97
CA PRO A 108 7.32 4.74 6.69
C PRO A 108 6.18 4.45 5.71
N GLY A 109 5.52 3.30 5.87
CA GLY A 109 4.46 2.82 4.98
C GLY A 109 4.95 1.86 3.90
N ALA A 110 6.26 1.59 3.81
CA ALA A 110 6.79 0.69 2.79
C ALA A 110 6.24 -0.74 2.92
N LEU A 111 5.94 -1.35 1.78
CA LEU A 111 5.47 -2.74 1.70
C LEU A 111 6.53 -3.58 1.01
N ALA A 112 6.91 -4.70 1.62
CA ALA A 112 7.94 -5.57 1.07
C ALA A 112 7.62 -7.03 1.31
N ASP A 113 7.83 -7.88 0.31
CA ASP A 113 7.69 -9.32 0.46
C ASP A 113 8.49 -10.09 -0.59
N HIS A 114 8.58 -11.40 -0.35
CA HIS A 114 9.25 -12.33 -1.24
C HIS A 114 8.37 -13.54 -1.53
N LEU A 115 8.40 -13.97 -2.78
CA LEU A 115 7.74 -15.19 -3.20
C LEU A 115 8.61 -16.38 -2.81
N THR A 116 8.31 -16.98 -1.67
CA THR A 116 8.89 -18.25 -1.25
C THR A 116 7.86 -19.07 -0.50
N SER A 117 8.07 -20.38 -0.41
CA SER A 117 7.07 -21.34 0.06
C SER A 117 6.85 -21.39 1.58
N ALA A 118 7.77 -20.82 2.36
CA ALA A 118 7.77 -20.85 3.82
C ALA A 118 8.10 -19.48 4.45
N GLY A 119 7.87 -18.37 3.71
CA GLY A 119 8.13 -17.02 4.23
C GLY A 119 7.19 -16.65 5.39
N GLY A 120 5.99 -17.24 5.43
CA GLY A 120 5.02 -17.11 6.52
C GLY A 120 5.33 -18.01 7.71
N MET A 121 6.27 -18.95 7.62
CA MET A 121 6.75 -19.66 8.81
C MET A 121 7.59 -18.68 9.63
N LEU A 122 6.92 -17.99 10.56
CA LEU A 122 7.52 -16.85 11.27
C LEU A 122 8.68 -17.27 12.17
N THR A 123 8.63 -18.50 12.68
CA THR A 123 9.70 -19.19 13.42
C THR A 123 10.11 -20.46 12.67
N ASP A 124 11.36 -20.89 12.87
CA ASP A 124 11.87 -22.22 12.50
C ASP A 124 11.61 -22.66 11.04
N SER A 125 12.27 -21.99 10.10
CA SER A 125 12.22 -22.33 8.67
C SER A 125 13.61 -22.24 8.03
N PRO A 126 13.94 -23.11 7.05
CA PRO A 126 15.16 -22.97 6.26
C PRO A 126 15.09 -21.82 5.26
N GLN A 127 13.89 -21.25 5.02
CA GLN A 127 13.70 -20.05 4.21
C GLN A 127 13.60 -18.82 5.09
N MET A 128 13.88 -17.66 4.51
CA MET A 128 13.78 -16.40 5.23
C MET A 128 12.35 -16.14 5.70
N SER A 129 12.18 -15.96 7.01
CA SER A 129 10.90 -15.50 7.57
C SER A 129 10.59 -14.08 7.10
N SER A 130 9.32 -13.82 6.78
CA SER A 130 8.84 -12.49 6.41
C SER A 130 8.98 -11.47 7.54
N LEU A 131 9.22 -11.90 8.79
CA LEU A 131 9.61 -11.00 9.88
C LEU A 131 10.89 -10.20 9.56
N ARG A 132 11.80 -10.74 8.75
CA ARG A 132 13.05 -10.03 8.37
C ARG A 132 12.76 -8.72 7.64
N TRP A 133 11.67 -8.64 6.87
CA TRP A 133 11.25 -7.38 6.24
C TRP A 133 10.83 -6.33 7.27
N LEU A 134 10.08 -6.74 8.29
CA LEU A 134 9.61 -5.84 9.34
C LEU A 134 10.77 -5.34 10.23
N GLU A 135 11.73 -6.21 10.51
CA GLU A 135 12.98 -5.87 11.22
C GLU A 135 13.84 -4.90 10.40
N ALA A 136 13.94 -5.10 9.08
CA ALA A 136 14.67 -4.21 8.18
C ALA A 136 13.99 -2.84 7.98
N GLY A 137 12.71 -2.71 8.36
CA GLY A 137 11.98 -1.44 8.36
C GLY A 137 10.74 -1.38 7.48
N ALA A 138 10.34 -2.45 6.79
CA ALA A 138 9.08 -2.48 6.07
C ALA A 138 7.89 -2.38 7.04
N THR A 139 6.83 -1.67 6.67
CA THR A 139 5.61 -1.51 7.49
C THR A 139 4.69 -2.72 7.41
N ALA A 140 4.69 -3.45 6.30
CA ALA A 140 3.99 -4.72 6.20
C ALA A 140 4.65 -5.65 5.17
N SER A 141 4.33 -6.93 5.31
CA SER A 141 4.84 -8.02 4.47
C SER A 141 3.79 -9.13 4.38
N TYR A 142 4.03 -10.05 3.45
CA TYR A 142 3.29 -11.28 3.30
C TYR A 142 4.24 -12.49 3.25
N GLY A 143 3.76 -13.69 3.61
CA GLY A 143 4.49 -14.93 3.38
C GLY A 143 3.57 -16.16 3.48
N THR A 144 3.90 -17.24 2.78
CA THR A 144 3.13 -18.50 2.82
C THR A 144 3.70 -19.47 3.86
N VAL A 145 2.83 -20.30 4.48
CA VAL A 145 3.18 -21.13 5.66
C VAL A 145 3.40 -22.62 5.37
N VAL A 146 2.99 -23.11 4.21
CA VAL A 146 3.07 -24.53 3.84
C VAL A 146 3.58 -24.59 2.43
N GLU A 147 4.48 -25.54 2.12
CA GLU A 147 5.02 -25.69 0.78
C GLU A 147 3.91 -25.81 -0.26
N PRO A 148 3.81 -24.84 -1.18
CA PRO A 148 2.98 -25.03 -2.34
C PRO A 148 3.84 -25.01 -3.59
N CYS A 149 3.38 -25.66 -4.66
CA CYS A 149 3.76 -25.24 -6.01
C CYS A 149 3.63 -23.71 -6.10
N SER A 150 4.61 -23.04 -6.72
CA SER A 150 4.78 -21.57 -6.73
C SER A 150 3.77 -20.83 -7.63
N PHE A 151 2.49 -21.13 -7.44
CA PHE A 151 1.37 -20.46 -8.09
C PHE A 151 1.31 -18.99 -7.66
N SER A 152 1.39 -18.08 -8.63
CA SER A 152 1.42 -16.64 -8.39
C SER A 152 0.17 -16.12 -7.68
N GLN A 153 -0.97 -16.79 -7.83
CA GLN A 153 -2.24 -16.46 -7.17
C GLN A 153 -2.19 -16.53 -5.64
N LYS A 154 -1.23 -17.26 -5.08
CA LYS A 154 -0.99 -17.36 -3.64
C LYS A 154 -0.16 -16.20 -3.10
N PHE A 155 0.32 -15.30 -3.94
CA PHE A 155 1.19 -14.21 -3.52
C PHE A 155 0.58 -12.86 -3.90
N PRO A 156 0.96 -11.78 -3.19
CA PRO A 156 0.53 -10.44 -3.53
C PRO A 156 0.92 -10.11 -4.96
N SER A 157 -0.06 -9.70 -5.76
CA SER A 157 0.18 -9.03 -7.03
C SER A 157 0.74 -7.63 -6.75
N PRO A 158 1.96 -7.30 -7.22
CA PRO A 158 2.53 -5.96 -7.03
C PRO A 158 1.65 -4.87 -7.63
N ILE A 159 1.08 -5.11 -8.81
CA ILE A 159 0.18 -4.19 -9.50
C ILE A 159 -1.01 -3.83 -8.61
N VAL A 160 -1.72 -4.86 -8.12
CA VAL A 160 -2.92 -4.65 -7.31
C VAL A 160 -2.57 -4.03 -5.96
N THR A 161 -1.50 -4.48 -5.32
CA THR A 161 -1.05 -3.95 -4.03
C THR A 161 -0.76 -2.46 -4.13
N MET A 162 0.11 -2.07 -5.06
CA MET A 162 0.53 -0.69 -5.27
C MET A 162 -0.63 0.19 -5.73
N PHE A 163 -1.49 -0.30 -6.63
CA PHE A 163 -2.67 0.43 -7.09
C PHE A 163 -3.68 0.71 -5.97
N GLN A 164 -3.97 -0.28 -5.12
CA GLN A 164 -4.86 -0.07 -3.97
C GLN A 164 -4.24 0.88 -2.95
N TYR A 165 -2.94 0.79 -2.72
CA TYR A 165 -2.24 1.72 -1.85
C TYR A 165 -2.28 3.15 -2.40
N ALA A 166 -2.10 3.34 -3.70
CA ALA A 166 -2.28 4.63 -4.39
C ALA A 166 -3.70 5.20 -4.28
N LEU A 167 -4.73 4.35 -4.14
CA LEU A 167 -6.10 4.78 -3.88
C LEU A 167 -6.35 5.19 -2.41
N GLY A 168 -5.32 5.11 -1.57
CA GLY A 168 -5.41 5.43 -0.14
C GLY A 168 -5.89 4.29 0.73
N ALA A 169 -5.89 3.06 0.23
CA ALA A 169 -6.17 1.88 1.05
C ALA A 169 -5.09 1.71 2.14
N SER A 170 -5.47 1.12 3.26
CA SER A 170 -4.53 0.69 4.30
C SER A 170 -3.68 -0.49 3.83
N ALA A 171 -2.58 -0.78 4.53
CA ALA A 171 -1.70 -1.91 4.21
C ALA A 171 -2.46 -3.24 4.24
N LEU A 172 -3.37 -3.42 5.21
CA LEU A 172 -4.27 -4.56 5.30
C LEU A 172 -5.12 -4.72 4.03
N GLU A 173 -5.81 -3.66 3.62
CA GLU A 173 -6.72 -3.70 2.48
C GLU A 173 -5.99 -3.90 1.16
N ALA A 174 -4.84 -3.24 0.98
CA ALA A 174 -4.01 -3.38 -0.21
C ALA A 174 -3.55 -4.83 -0.39
N TYR A 175 -3.01 -5.44 0.68
CA TYR A 175 -2.57 -6.83 0.63
C TYR A 175 -3.73 -7.81 0.45
N TRP A 176 -4.83 -7.68 1.20
CA TRP A 176 -5.96 -8.60 1.09
C TRP A 176 -6.60 -8.60 -0.30
N LYS A 177 -6.66 -7.45 -0.97
CA LYS A 177 -7.17 -7.34 -2.35
C LYS A 177 -6.19 -7.90 -3.38
N SER A 178 -4.91 -8.03 -3.04
CA SER A 178 -3.84 -8.42 -3.97
C SER A 178 -3.58 -9.93 -4.05
N VAL A 179 -4.07 -10.71 -3.09
CA VAL A 179 -3.86 -12.15 -3.01
C VAL A 179 -5.14 -12.88 -3.39
N ALA A 180 -5.14 -13.55 -4.54
CA ALA A 180 -6.32 -14.26 -5.01
C ALA A 180 -6.64 -15.49 -4.14
N TRP A 181 -5.61 -16.21 -3.66
CA TRP A 181 -5.73 -17.43 -2.85
C TRP A 181 -5.04 -17.26 -1.47
N PRO A 182 -5.65 -16.55 -0.51
CA PRO A 182 -5.01 -16.20 0.75
C PRO A 182 -4.91 -17.36 1.77
N GLY A 183 -5.57 -18.50 1.53
CA GLY A 183 -5.77 -19.56 2.54
C GLY A 183 -4.51 -20.23 3.10
N GLN A 184 -3.34 -20.04 2.49
CA GLN A 184 -2.05 -20.56 2.97
C GLN A 184 -1.03 -19.44 3.25
N GLY A 185 -1.52 -18.22 3.43
CA GLY A 185 -0.73 -17.02 3.64
C GLY A 185 -0.91 -16.39 5.00
N LEU A 186 0.13 -15.69 5.44
CA LEU A 186 0.07 -14.76 6.56
C LEU A 186 0.33 -13.35 6.06
N PHE A 187 -0.60 -12.46 6.43
CA PHE A 187 -0.43 -11.02 6.35
C PHE A 187 0.16 -10.54 7.69
N ILE A 188 1.29 -9.86 7.65
CA ILE A 188 1.96 -9.33 8.83
C ILE A 188 2.31 -7.86 8.65
N GLY A 189 2.26 -7.08 9.71
CA GLY A 189 2.60 -5.66 9.66
C GLY A 189 1.67 -4.79 10.49
N GLU A 190 1.80 -3.48 10.34
CA GLU A 190 0.85 -2.52 10.89
C GLU A 190 -0.35 -2.40 9.93
N PRO A 191 -1.56 -2.85 10.33
CA PRO A 191 -2.68 -2.98 9.42
C PRO A 191 -3.27 -1.66 8.92
N LEU A 192 -3.21 -0.59 9.71
CA LEU A 192 -3.91 0.67 9.43
C LEU A 192 -3.09 1.66 8.59
N ALA A 193 -1.79 1.41 8.42
CA ALA A 193 -0.85 2.25 7.70
C ALA A 193 -1.38 2.60 6.31
N LYS A 194 -1.63 3.89 6.09
CA LYS A 194 -2.32 4.41 4.89
C LYS A 194 -1.65 5.71 4.38
N PRO A 195 -0.43 5.61 3.84
CA PRO A 195 0.38 6.76 3.48
C PRO A 195 -0.18 7.65 2.39
N PHE A 196 -1.03 7.11 1.52
CA PHE A 196 -1.69 7.85 0.44
C PHE A 196 -3.18 8.07 0.69
N ALA A 197 -3.65 7.85 1.92
CA ALA A 197 -5.04 8.17 2.25
C ALA A 197 -5.32 9.66 2.01
N PRO A 198 -6.51 10.00 1.48
CA PRO A 198 -6.94 11.39 1.36
C PRO A 198 -6.89 12.09 2.73
N HIS A 199 -6.36 13.30 2.75
CA HIS A 199 -6.19 14.11 3.95
C HIS A 199 -6.78 15.50 3.74
N ILE A 200 -7.48 16.01 4.76
CA ILE A 200 -7.99 17.38 4.78
C ILE A 200 -7.45 18.04 6.04
N GLU A 201 -6.81 19.19 5.86
CA GLU A 201 -6.19 19.96 6.93
C GLU A 201 -6.69 21.41 6.87
N GLU A 202 -7.03 21.99 8.03
CA GLU A 202 -7.28 23.43 8.14
C GLU A 202 -5.93 24.18 8.25
N VAL A 203 -5.51 24.82 7.15
CA VAL A 203 -4.21 25.50 7.06
C VAL A 203 -4.24 26.93 7.64
N SER A 204 -5.43 27.54 7.69
CA SER A 204 -5.72 28.79 8.40
C SER A 204 -7.22 28.88 8.65
N PRO A 205 -7.73 29.80 9.50
CA PRO A 205 -9.14 29.82 9.85
C PRO A 205 -10.07 29.78 8.62
N LYS A 206 -10.87 28.72 8.52
CA LYS A 206 -11.82 28.43 7.43
C LYS A 206 -11.18 28.17 6.07
N GLN A 207 -9.86 27.96 6.00
CA GLN A 207 -9.16 27.58 4.78
C GLN A 207 -8.63 26.16 4.92
N PHE A 208 -9.07 25.29 4.03
CA PHE A 208 -8.75 23.89 4.04
C PHE A 208 -7.90 23.53 2.83
N MET A 209 -6.98 22.60 3.04
CA MET A 209 -6.19 21.95 2.00
C MET A 209 -6.58 20.48 1.95
N LEU A 210 -7.13 20.05 0.81
CA LEU A 210 -7.39 18.66 0.50
C LEU A 210 -6.20 18.12 -0.29
N LYS A 211 -5.54 17.10 0.26
CA LYS A 211 -4.47 16.34 -0.38
C LYS A 211 -4.94 14.91 -0.63
N PHE A 212 -4.76 14.41 -1.84
CA PHE A 212 -5.06 13.02 -2.17
C PHE A 212 -4.23 12.55 -3.34
N PHE A 213 -4.19 11.24 -3.53
CA PHE A 213 -3.51 10.60 -4.65
C PHE A 213 -4.56 10.01 -5.60
N SER A 214 -4.37 10.19 -6.91
CA SER A 214 -5.29 9.66 -7.93
C SER A 214 -4.54 8.82 -8.95
N PRO A 215 -4.96 7.58 -9.23
CA PRO A 215 -4.31 6.76 -10.25
C PRO A 215 -4.66 7.18 -11.68
N ARG A 216 -5.64 8.07 -11.86
CA ARG A 216 -6.17 8.52 -13.15
C ARG A 216 -6.40 10.04 -13.17
N THR A 217 -6.37 10.62 -14.37
CA THR A 217 -6.87 11.98 -14.58
C THR A 217 -8.39 12.00 -14.50
N GLY A 218 -8.97 13.15 -14.16
CA GLY A 218 -10.42 13.25 -13.99
C GLY A 218 -10.86 14.58 -13.39
N HIS A 219 -11.92 14.55 -12.58
CA HIS A 219 -12.45 15.76 -11.95
C HIS A 219 -12.76 15.58 -10.46
N LEU A 220 -12.42 16.61 -9.69
CA LEU A 220 -12.83 16.79 -8.30
C LEU A 220 -14.17 17.53 -8.27
N ARG A 221 -15.14 16.93 -7.59
CA ARG A 221 -16.44 17.50 -7.28
C ARG A 221 -16.54 17.67 -5.77
N ILE A 222 -16.79 18.90 -5.33
CA ILE A 222 -17.08 19.22 -3.93
C ILE A 222 -18.49 19.77 -3.87
N GLU A 223 -19.31 19.16 -3.05
CA GLU A 223 -20.69 19.53 -2.80
C GLU A 223 -20.89 19.82 -1.33
N ARG A 224 -21.92 20.60 -0.99
CA ARG A 224 -22.30 20.89 0.37
C ARG A 224 -23.77 20.59 0.65
N SER A 225 -24.08 20.36 1.93
CA SER A 225 -25.45 20.29 2.44
C SER A 225 -25.52 20.81 3.87
N PHE A 226 -26.67 21.35 4.27
CA PHE A 226 -26.94 21.70 5.67
C PHE A 226 -27.36 20.49 6.53
N SER A 227 -27.49 19.32 5.92
CA SER A 227 -27.78 18.04 6.59
C SER A 227 -26.77 16.99 6.16
N ALA A 228 -26.35 16.12 7.08
CA ALA A 228 -25.44 15.02 6.77
C ALA A 228 -26.03 14.05 5.71
N ALA A 229 -27.36 13.98 5.63
CA ALA A 229 -28.07 13.11 4.68
C ALA A 229 -28.33 13.77 3.31
N GLY A 230 -28.01 15.05 3.14
CA GLY A 230 -28.33 15.81 1.92
C GLY A 230 -29.70 16.54 1.99
N PRO A 231 -30.19 17.08 0.86
CA PRO A 231 -29.59 16.98 -0.47
C PRO A 231 -28.29 17.78 -0.59
N PHE A 232 -27.35 17.27 -1.38
CA PHE A 232 -26.08 17.93 -1.67
C PHE A 232 -26.19 18.80 -2.92
N SER A 233 -25.55 19.96 -2.90
CA SER A 233 -25.51 20.92 -4.01
C SER A 233 -24.06 21.33 -4.30
N PRO A 234 -23.70 21.67 -5.54
CA PRO A 234 -22.33 22.06 -5.88
C PRO A 234 -21.82 23.19 -4.97
N PHE A 235 -20.65 22.97 -4.35
CA PHE A 235 -20.00 23.94 -3.48
C PHE A 235 -18.98 24.80 -4.23
N MET A 236 -18.24 24.17 -5.14
CA MET A 236 -17.27 24.82 -6.01
C MET A 236 -17.39 24.31 -7.44
N GLN A 237 -16.85 25.07 -8.38
CA GLN A 237 -16.68 24.60 -9.75
C GLN A 237 -15.74 23.37 -9.76
N GLN A 238 -16.07 22.40 -10.60
CA GLN A 238 -15.26 21.20 -10.79
C GLN A 238 -13.82 21.58 -11.14
N LYS A 239 -12.86 20.87 -10.55
CA LYS A 239 -11.43 21.04 -10.81
C LYS A 239 -10.89 19.81 -11.49
N THR A 240 -10.03 19.98 -12.50
CA THR A 240 -9.32 18.85 -13.11
C THR A 240 -8.31 18.28 -12.12
N ILE A 241 -8.22 16.95 -12.05
CA ILE A 241 -7.22 16.22 -11.27
C ILE A 241 -6.24 15.55 -12.24
N SER A 242 -4.97 15.51 -11.88
CA SER A 242 -3.93 14.76 -12.60
C SER A 242 -3.73 13.37 -12.00
N ARG A 243 -3.04 12.50 -12.73
CA ARG A 243 -2.47 11.29 -12.12
C ARG A 243 -1.45 11.69 -11.04
N GLY A 244 -1.34 10.89 -9.99
CA GLY A 244 -0.44 11.13 -8.87
C GLY A 244 -1.03 11.99 -7.76
N GLU A 245 -0.16 12.73 -7.07
CA GLU A 245 -0.54 13.62 -5.96
C GLU A 245 -1.30 14.85 -6.47
N ASN A 246 -2.42 15.17 -5.81
CA ASN A 246 -3.24 16.33 -6.07
C ASN A 246 -3.46 17.13 -4.76
N GLN A 247 -3.47 18.45 -4.87
CA GLN A 247 -3.71 19.36 -3.74
C GLN A 247 -4.68 20.47 -4.15
N PHE A 248 -5.72 20.68 -3.35
CA PHE A 248 -6.72 21.72 -3.59
C PHE A 248 -7.02 22.52 -2.33
N HIS A 249 -7.00 23.84 -2.48
CA HIS A 249 -7.33 24.76 -1.39
C HIS A 249 -8.75 25.28 -1.58
N PHE A 250 -9.52 25.35 -0.50
CA PHE A 250 -10.85 25.91 -0.51
C PHE A 250 -11.20 26.56 0.82
N LYS A 251 -12.15 27.50 0.79
CA LYS A 251 -12.70 28.10 2.01
C LYS A 251 -13.96 27.35 2.39
N PHE A 252 -14.12 27.04 3.67
CA PHE A 252 -15.31 26.36 4.18
C PHE A 252 -15.52 26.74 5.65
N ASN A 253 -16.76 26.98 6.04
CA ASN A 253 -17.13 27.28 7.42
C ASN A 253 -18.20 26.30 7.88
N GLU A 254 -17.84 25.29 8.65
CA GLU A 254 -18.74 24.24 9.14
C GLU A 254 -20.06 24.81 9.72
N LYS A 255 -20.00 25.93 10.44
CA LYS A 255 -21.19 26.55 11.06
C LYS A 255 -22.17 27.13 10.05
N THR A 256 -21.70 27.62 8.91
CA THR A 256 -22.54 28.32 7.92
C THR A 256 -22.66 27.60 6.59
N ASP A 257 -21.81 26.60 6.34
CA ASP A 257 -21.75 25.84 5.08
C ASP A 257 -22.16 24.37 5.27
N GLY A 258 -22.26 23.89 6.52
CA GLY A 258 -22.80 22.57 6.86
C GLY A 258 -21.79 21.43 6.70
N TYR A 259 -22.10 20.48 5.82
CA TYR A 259 -21.35 19.26 5.55
C TYR A 259 -20.83 19.27 4.11
N LEU A 260 -19.67 18.66 3.87
CA LEU A 260 -19.11 18.46 2.53
C LEU A 260 -19.24 17.00 2.08
N ASN A 261 -19.53 16.82 0.79
CA ASN A 261 -19.34 15.56 0.07
C ASN A 261 -18.26 15.80 -1.00
N ILE A 262 -17.15 15.08 -0.87
CA ILE A 262 -15.96 15.24 -1.73
C ILE A 262 -15.80 13.96 -2.53
N GLN A 263 -15.83 14.09 -3.85
CA GLN A 263 -15.74 12.96 -4.77
C GLN A 263 -14.74 13.30 -5.88
N TRP A 264 -13.91 12.33 -6.25
CA TRP A 264 -13.11 12.41 -7.46
C TRP A 264 -13.34 11.17 -8.30
N HIS A 265 -13.46 11.40 -9.61
CA HIS A 265 -13.62 10.36 -10.61
C HIS A 265 -12.64 10.62 -11.72
#